data_AF-A0A0U3AIA9-F1
#
_entry.id   AF-A0A0U3AIA9-F1
#
_cell.length_a   1.000
_cell.length_b   1.000
_cell.length_c   1.000
_cell.angle_alpha   90.00
_cell.angle_beta   90.00
_cell.angle_gamma   90.00
#
_symmetry.space_group_name_H-M   'P 1'
#
loop_
_entity.id
_entity.type
_entity.pdbx_description
1 polymer ?
#
loop_
_entity_poly.entity_id
_entity_poly.type
_entity_poly.pdbx_seq_one_letter_code
_entity_poly.pdbx_strand_id
1 'polypeptide(L)'
;MGIIDRIRRKREVDPNARRQFLLAHGRITDGAILEVETNDAGEEVALYSYTLNGVDFESADVLTDEQRNDRAKYAPGAKIGIRYDPRNQGNSIVE
;
A
#
# COMPACT_ATOMS: atom_id res chain seq x y z
N MET A 1 -11.71 19.91 30.65
CA MET A 1 -11.47 20.26 29.23
C MET A 1 -9.98 20.04 28.94
N GLY A 2 -9.61 18.82 28.57
CA GLY A 2 -8.21 18.43 28.36
C GLY A 2 -7.75 18.77 26.95
N ILE A 3 -6.63 19.48 26.83
CA ILE A 3 -6.05 19.98 25.58
C ILE A 3 -5.47 18.83 24.73
N ILE A 4 -5.30 17.64 25.32
CA ILE A 4 -4.59 16.49 24.72
C ILE A 4 -5.55 15.50 24.02
N ASP A 5 -6.85 15.54 24.31
CA ASP A 5 -7.85 14.62 23.72
C ASP A 5 -8.14 14.89 22.23
N ARG A 6 -7.61 15.98 21.67
CA ARG A 6 -7.97 16.44 20.32
C ARG A 6 -7.04 15.95 19.19
N ILE A 7 -5.94 15.27 19.52
CA ILE A 7 -4.88 14.90 18.53
C ILE A 7 -5.05 13.48 17.97
N ARG A 8 -6.01 12.69 18.46
CA ARG A 8 -6.20 11.30 18.02
C ARG A 8 -7.57 11.03 17.40
N ARG A 9 -8.07 11.97 16.60
CA ARG A 9 -9.04 11.59 15.57
C ARG A 9 -8.28 10.74 14.56
N LYS A 10 -8.42 9.42 14.64
CA LYS A 10 -8.09 8.47 13.56
C LYS A 10 -8.75 9.07 12.32
N ARG A 11 -7.96 9.77 11.50
CA ARG A 11 -8.43 10.33 10.26
C ARG A 11 -8.76 9.10 9.44
N GLU A 12 -10.03 8.89 9.14
CA GLU A 12 -10.44 7.94 8.11
C GLU A 12 -9.70 8.37 6.86
N VAL A 13 -8.56 7.72 6.60
CA VAL A 13 -7.74 8.03 5.44
C VAL A 13 -8.53 7.44 4.30
N ASP A 14 -9.27 8.29 3.59
CA ASP A 14 -9.95 7.90 2.36
C ASP A 14 -8.92 7.15 1.48
N PRO A 15 -9.13 5.85 1.20
CA PRO A 15 -8.18 5.04 0.45
C PRO A 15 -7.91 5.65 -0.94
N ASN A 16 -8.89 6.35 -1.52
CA ASN A 16 -8.70 7.07 -2.78
C ASN A 16 -7.80 8.29 -2.61
N ALA A 17 -7.94 9.05 -1.52
CA ALA A 17 -7.09 10.19 -1.24
C ALA A 17 -5.62 9.76 -1.02
N ARG A 18 -5.40 8.64 -0.32
CA ARG A 18 -4.06 8.04 -0.15
C ARG A 18 -3.45 7.67 -1.51
N ARG A 19 -4.21 6.95 -2.35
CA ARG A 19 -3.74 6.52 -3.67
C ARG A 19 -3.42 7.72 -4.56
N GLN A 20 -4.30 8.71 -4.63
CA GLN A 20 -4.07 9.94 -5.41
C GLN A 20 -2.82 10.70 -4.95
N PHE A 21 -2.63 10.84 -3.63
CA PHE A 21 -1.43 11.48 -3.08
C PHE A 21 -0.15 10.74 -3.49
N LEU A 22 -0.14 9.41 -3.38
CA LEU A 22 1.01 8.60 -3.77
C LEU A 22 1.26 8.63 -5.27
N LEU A 23 0.22 8.60 -6.11
CA LEU A 23 0.35 8.75 -7.56
C LEU A 23 0.98 10.11 -7.93
N ALA A 24 0.64 11.19 -7.21
CA ALA A 24 1.17 12.52 -7.48
C ALA A 24 2.58 12.78 -6.91
N HIS A 25 2.93 12.19 -5.76
CA HIS A 25 4.13 12.57 -5.00
C HIS A 25 5.05 11.41 -4.62
N GLY A 26 4.60 10.17 -4.80
CA GLY A 26 5.34 8.97 -4.42
C GLY A 26 6.53 8.69 -5.33
N ARG A 27 7.50 7.93 -4.81
CA ARG A 27 8.60 7.34 -5.57
C ARG A 27 8.35 5.85 -5.76
N ILE A 28 8.93 5.28 -6.80
CA ILE A 28 8.82 3.85 -7.09
C ILE A 28 10.10 3.15 -6.65
N THR A 29 9.94 1.98 -6.06
CA THR A 29 10.99 1.00 -5.81
C THR A 29 10.50 -0.37 -6.26
N ASP A 30 11.42 -1.31 -6.47
CA ASP A 30 11.06 -2.70 -6.68
C ASP A 30 10.65 -3.36 -5.36
N GLY A 31 9.68 -4.25 -5.43
CA GLY A 31 9.22 -5.10 -4.35
C GLY A 31 8.76 -6.46 -4.86
N ALA A 32 8.19 -7.24 -3.96
CA ALA A 32 7.62 -8.55 -4.29
C ALA A 32 6.30 -8.77 -3.56
N ILE A 33 5.36 -9.42 -4.24
CA ILE A 33 4.15 -9.93 -3.59
C ILE A 33 4.55 -11.09 -2.69
N LEU A 34 4.10 -11.04 -1.45
CA LEU A 34 4.20 -12.13 -0.49
C LEU A 34 2.98 -13.04 -0.62
N GLU A 35 1.79 -12.44 -0.58
CA GLU A 35 0.52 -13.16 -0.57
C GLU A 35 -0.61 -12.27 -1.13
N VAL A 36 -1.67 -12.88 -1.61
CA VAL A 36 -2.92 -12.19 -1.95
C VAL A 36 -4.06 -12.89 -1.23
N GLU A 37 -4.77 -12.13 -0.41
CA GLU A 37 -5.92 -12.62 0.35
C GLU A 37 -7.19 -11.92 -0.12
N THR A 38 -8.35 -12.51 0.20
CA THR A 38 -9.65 -11.84 0.00
C THR A 38 -10.18 -11.43 1.37
N ASN A 39 -10.48 -10.14 1.56
CA ASN A 39 -11.03 -9.64 2.82
C ASN A 39 -12.52 -9.99 2.97
N ASP A 40 -13.10 -9.72 4.15
CA ASP A 40 -14.52 -9.98 4.43
C ASP A 40 -15.50 -9.23 3.50
N ALA A 41 -15.03 -8.17 2.83
CA ALA A 41 -15.80 -7.40 1.85
C ALA A 41 -15.67 -7.95 0.41
N GLY A 42 -14.92 -9.03 0.21
CA GLY A 42 -14.70 -9.65 -1.11
C GLY A 42 -13.63 -8.96 -1.95
N GLU A 43 -12.81 -8.09 -1.36
CA GLU A 43 -11.74 -7.38 -2.05
C GLU A 43 -10.43 -8.15 -1.98
N GLU A 44 -9.71 -8.23 -3.10
CA GLU A 44 -8.35 -8.81 -3.14
C GLU A 44 -7.34 -7.82 -2.54
N VAL A 45 -6.66 -8.24 -1.48
CA VAL A 45 -5.64 -7.50 -0.76
C VAL A 45 -4.29 -8.15 -1.00
N ALA A 46 -3.37 -7.41 -1.61
CA ALA A 46 -2.00 -7.85 -1.83
C ALA A 46 -1.13 -7.48 -0.63
N LEU A 47 -0.50 -8.49 -0.02
CA LEU A 47 0.60 -8.32 0.92
C LEU A 47 1.91 -8.34 0.13
N TYR A 48 2.79 -7.37 0.40
CA TYR A 48 4.03 -7.22 -0.34
C TYR A 48 5.16 -6.69 0.55
N SER A 49 6.39 -6.96 0.10
CA SER A 49 7.60 -6.43 0.73
C SER A 49 8.44 -5.62 -0.25
N TYR A 50 9.18 -4.67 0.29
CA TYR A 50 10.13 -3.84 -0.45
C TYR A 50 11.24 -3.35 0.48
N THR A 51 12.43 -3.12 -0.07
CA THR A 51 13.60 -2.71 0.70
C THR A 51 14.00 -1.29 0.32
N LEU A 52 14.15 -0.42 1.31
CA LEU A 52 14.64 0.96 1.13
C LEU A 52 15.88 1.17 1.99
N ASN A 53 17.01 1.49 1.36
CA ASN A 53 18.28 1.75 2.06
C ASN A 53 18.68 0.63 3.05
N GLY A 54 18.42 -0.63 2.71
CA GLY A 54 18.70 -1.79 3.56
C GLY A 54 17.69 -2.05 4.68
N VAL A 55 16.58 -1.31 4.72
CA VAL A 55 15.46 -1.54 5.63
C VAL A 55 14.33 -2.21 4.86
N ASP A 56 13.88 -3.36 5.36
CA ASP A 56 12.75 -4.09 4.79
C ASP A 56 11.44 -3.56 5.35
N PHE A 57 10.49 -3.35 4.45
CA PHE A 57 9.13 -2.93 4.75
C PHE A 57 8.18 -4.00 4.25
N GLU A 58 7.13 -4.23 5.02
CA GLU A 58 5.99 -5.06 4.64
C GLU A 58 4.73 -4.20 4.73
N SER A 59 3.88 -4.31 3.72
CA SER A 59 2.62 -3.58 3.69
C SER A 59 1.55 -4.33 2.93
N ALA A 60 0.32 -3.83 3.04
CA ALA A 60 -0.84 -4.35 2.36
C ALA A 60 -1.56 -3.23 1.61
N ASP A 61 -2.09 -3.56 0.44
CA ASP A 61 -2.90 -2.65 -0.37
C ASP A 61 -4.03 -3.42 -1.07
N VAL A 62 -5.17 -2.74 -1.21
CA VAL A 62 -6.32 -3.30 -1.92
C VAL A 62 -6.07 -3.15 -3.42
N LEU A 63 -6.11 -4.27 -4.15
CA LEU A 63 -5.97 -4.26 -5.60
C LEU A 63 -7.15 -3.54 -6.24
N THR A 64 -6.84 -2.64 -7.18
CA THR A 64 -7.85 -2.01 -8.04
C THR A 64 -8.42 -3.00 -9.05
N ASP A 65 -9.60 -2.72 -9.60
CA ASP A 65 -10.24 -3.63 -10.58
C ASP A 65 -9.35 -3.91 -11.79
N GLU A 66 -8.57 -2.93 -12.25
CA GLU A 66 -7.58 -3.10 -13.33
C GLU A 66 -6.47 -4.08 -12.94
N GLN A 67 -5.96 -3.97 -11.72
CA GLN A 67 -4.91 -4.86 -11.19
C GLN A 67 -5.43 -6.28 -10.95
N ARG A 68 -6.69 -6.42 -10.51
CA ARG A 68 -7.36 -7.73 -10.35
C ARG A 68 -7.55 -8.48 -11.67
N ASN A 69 -7.63 -7.76 -12.79
CA ASN A 69 -7.68 -8.37 -14.11
C ASN A 69 -6.33 -8.96 -14.55
N ASP A 70 -5.21 -8.50 -13.97
CA ASP A 70 -3.86 -9.02 -14.23
C ASP A 70 -3.32 -9.83 -13.04
N ARG A 71 -4.03 -10.91 -12.69
CA ARG A 71 -3.70 -11.76 -11.54
C ARG A 71 -2.29 -12.33 -11.57
N ALA A 72 -1.74 -12.58 -12.76
CA ALA A 72 -0.41 -13.13 -12.90
C ALA A 72 0.67 -12.15 -12.43
N LYS A 73 0.48 -10.85 -12.67
CA LYS A 73 1.39 -9.79 -12.23
C LYS A 73 1.39 -9.61 -10.70
N TYR A 74 0.27 -9.89 -10.04
CA TYR A 74 0.12 -9.76 -8.59
C TYR A 74 0.14 -11.10 -7.84
N ALA A 75 0.59 -12.19 -8.48
CA ALA A 75 0.70 -13.48 -7.81
C ALA A 75 1.85 -13.52 -6.78
N PRO A 76 1.77 -14.36 -5.73
CA PRO A 76 2.87 -14.57 -4.78
C PRO A 76 4.21 -14.83 -5.47
N GLY A 77 5.25 -14.11 -5.05
CA GLY A 77 6.59 -14.16 -5.63
C GLY A 77 6.81 -13.26 -6.86
N ALA A 78 5.75 -12.66 -7.42
CA ALA A 78 5.88 -11.72 -8.53
C ALA A 78 6.64 -10.46 -8.11
N LYS A 79 7.51 -9.97 -9.00
CA LYS A 79 8.23 -8.70 -8.84
C LYS A 79 7.33 -7.56 -9.33
N ILE A 80 7.11 -6.58 -8.47
CA ILE A 80 6.21 -5.46 -8.76
C ILE A 80 6.81 -4.13 -8.34
N GLY A 81 6.35 -3.06 -8.97
CA GLY A 81 6.64 -1.71 -8.54
C GLY A 81 5.85 -1.36 -7.28
N ILE A 82 6.54 -0.85 -6.27
CA ILE A 82 5.93 -0.30 -5.06
C ILE A 82 6.12 1.20 -5.07
N ARG A 83 5.00 1.91 -5.00
CA ARG A 83 5.00 3.36 -4.92
C ARG A 83 4.83 3.79 -3.47
N TYR A 84 5.80 4.52 -2.93
CA TYR A 84 5.87 4.90 -1.52
C TYR A 84 6.05 6.41 -1.32
N ASP A 85 5.66 6.92 -0.17
CA ASP A 85 5.91 8.31 0.24
C ASP A 85 7.35 8.44 0.81
N PRO A 86 8.24 9.26 0.19
CA PRO A 86 9.61 9.44 0.68
C PRO A 86 9.69 10.03 2.10
N ARG A 87 8.67 10.77 2.54
CA ARG A 87 8.59 11.37 3.88
C ARG A 87 7.94 10.42 4.90
N ASN A 88 7.20 9.42 4.45
CA ASN A 88 6.57 8.39 5.26
C ASN A 88 6.69 7.04 4.55
N GLN A 89 7.85 6.41 4.67
CA GLN A 89 8.22 5.25 3.83
C GLN A 89 7.29 4.06 3.97
N GLY A 90 6.61 3.89 5.11
CA GLY A 90 5.61 2.82 5.29
C GLY A 90 4.30 3.07 4.52
N ASN A 91 4.01 4.31 4.13
CA ASN A 91 2.86 4.62 3.29
C ASN A 91 3.16 4.29 1.83
N SER A 92 2.64 3.15 1.38
CA SER A 92 2.93 2.58 0.06
C SER A 92 1.70 1.99 -0.62
N ILE A 93 1.74 1.82 -1.94
CA ILE A 93 0.74 1.13 -2.75
C ILE A 93 1.43 0.28 -3.81
N VAL A 94 0.73 -0.74 -4.30
CA VAL A 94 1.20 -1.51 -5.46
C VAL A 94 0.88 -0.78 -6.77
N GLU A 95 1.83 -0.82 -7.71
CA GLU A 95 1.72 -0.18 -9.03
C GLU A 95 1.20 -1.12 -10.12
#